data_AF-A0A2P7TGP2-F1
#
_entry.id   AF-A0A2P7TGP2-F1
#
_cell.length_a   1.000
_cell.length_b   1.000
_cell.length_c   1.000
_cell.angle_alpha   90.00
_cell.angle_beta   90.00
_cell.angle_gamma   90.00
#
_symmetry.space_group_name_H-M   'P 1'
#
loop_
_entity.id
_entity.type
_entity.pdbx_description
1 polymer ?
#
loop_
_entity_poly.entity_id
_entity_poly.type
_entity_poly.pdbx_seq_one_letter_code
_entity_poly.pdbx_strand_id
1 'polypeptide(L)'
;MQYLYQFLLRVFRRTEQLLQTDKDTDDSLYTKKLYFLASAGAFIAVSGLTLLAALLRLPILTTYGISILVFYLISLAAFIRLKKYAELFYAVNQIYILLATFVTILRLGGLLYSGGLLFVGLTAVIFSVALTNYRITLVTVVLYATTLLAEGILQPLLTPAAELTPKLNLIFVVLNAFWISGFILLIIH
;
A
#
# COMPACT_ATOMS: atom_id res chain seq x y z
N MET A 1 -18.59 13.54 -17.29
CA MET A 1 -17.64 12.54 -17.84
C MET A 1 -16.49 13.18 -18.61
N GLN A 2 -16.74 14.00 -19.64
CA GLN A 2 -15.69 14.54 -20.53
C GLN A 2 -14.67 15.47 -19.84
N TYR A 3 -15.12 16.30 -18.87
CA TYR A 3 -14.23 17.18 -18.09
C TYR A 3 -13.33 16.42 -17.11
N LEU A 4 -13.83 15.36 -16.49
CA LEU A 4 -13.06 14.51 -15.59
C LEU A 4 -11.96 13.77 -16.37
N TYR A 5 -12.29 13.26 -17.56
CA TYR A 5 -11.35 12.60 -18.47
C TYR A 5 -10.24 13.56 -18.94
N GLN A 6 -10.61 14.77 -19.38
CA GLN A 6 -9.66 15.82 -19.77
C GLN A 6 -8.74 16.25 -18.62
N PHE A 7 -9.26 16.34 -17.40
CA PHE A 7 -8.48 16.65 -16.20
C PHE A 7 -7.47 15.55 -15.89
N LEU A 8 -7.91 14.29 -15.89
CA LEU A 8 -7.04 13.13 -15.67
C LEU A 8 -5.91 13.09 -16.71
N LEU A 9 -6.23 13.23 -18.01
CA LEU A 9 -5.21 13.28 -19.07
C LEU A 9 -4.16 14.38 -18.85
N ARG A 10 -4.60 15.55 -18.35
CA ARG A 10 -3.70 16.67 -18.07
C ARG A 10 -2.76 16.38 -16.90
N VAL A 11 -3.27 15.72 -15.85
CA VAL A 11 -2.46 15.26 -14.71
C VAL A 11 -1.47 14.20 -15.19
N PHE A 12 -1.95 13.17 -15.92
CA PHE A 12 -1.13 12.10 -16.48
C PHE A 12 0.04 12.62 -17.32
N ARG A 13 -0.23 13.55 -18.25
CA ARG A 13 0.80 14.12 -19.13
C ARG A 13 1.83 14.98 -18.38
N ARG A 14 1.43 15.67 -17.31
CA ARG A 14 2.37 16.41 -16.44
C ARG A 14 3.23 15.48 -15.59
N THR A 15 2.64 14.42 -15.02
CA THR A 15 3.43 13.40 -14.29
C THR A 15 4.44 12.71 -15.20
N GLU A 16 4.06 12.43 -16.45
CA GLU A 16 4.98 11.86 -17.44
C GLU A 16 6.18 12.76 -17.68
N GLN A 17 5.96 14.04 -17.98
CA GLN A 17 7.04 15.02 -18.18
C GLN A 17 7.94 15.19 -16.95
N LEU A 18 7.38 15.07 -15.74
CA LEU A 18 8.15 15.16 -14.50
C LEU A 18 8.98 13.91 -14.21
N LEU A 19 8.53 12.73 -14.65
CA LEU A 19 9.16 11.43 -14.34
C LEU A 19 10.10 10.94 -15.45
N GLN A 20 9.90 11.42 -16.67
CA GLN A 20 10.68 11.06 -17.83
C GLN A 20 12.14 11.50 -17.68
N THR A 21 13.04 10.59 -18.05
CA THR A 21 14.48 10.81 -18.14
C THR A 21 14.91 10.43 -19.57
N ASP A 22 15.94 11.07 -20.13
CA ASP A 22 16.38 10.87 -21.53
C ASP A 22 16.77 9.43 -21.92
N LYS A 23 16.79 8.49 -20.97
CA LYS A 23 17.17 7.08 -21.14
C LYS A 23 16.06 6.09 -20.78
N ASP A 24 14.82 6.53 -20.60
CA ASP A 24 13.73 5.64 -20.19
C ASP A 24 13.20 4.82 -21.37
N THR A 25 13.08 3.50 -21.14
CA THR A 25 12.23 2.61 -21.95
C THR A 25 10.76 2.80 -21.57
N ASP A 26 9.84 2.37 -22.44
CA ASP A 26 8.40 2.44 -22.17
C ASP A 26 8.02 1.73 -20.85
N ASP A 27 8.63 0.57 -20.57
CA ASP A 27 8.44 -0.20 -19.33
C ASP A 27 8.95 0.55 -18.08
N SER A 28 10.10 1.23 -18.19
CA SER A 28 10.66 2.05 -17.10
C SER A 28 9.73 3.22 -16.79
N LEU A 29 9.24 3.89 -17.83
CA LEU A 29 8.33 5.02 -17.69
C LEU A 29 6.98 4.59 -17.10
N TYR A 30 6.44 3.44 -17.53
CA TYR A 30 5.25 2.83 -16.95
C TYR A 30 5.44 2.55 -15.46
N THR A 31 6.54 1.89 -15.07
CA THR A 31 6.84 1.57 -13.67
C THR A 31 6.92 2.83 -12.80
N LYS A 32 7.55 3.90 -13.30
CA LYS A 32 7.61 5.20 -12.58
C LYS A 32 6.23 5.82 -12.39
N LYS A 33 5.40 5.82 -13.45
CA LYS A 33 4.03 6.34 -13.39
C LYS A 33 3.20 5.54 -12.39
N LEU A 34 3.24 4.22 -12.48
CA LEU A 34 2.53 3.33 -11.59
C LEU A 34 2.97 3.54 -10.14
N TYR A 35 4.27 3.58 -9.87
CA TYR A 35 4.81 3.85 -8.54
C TYR A 35 4.32 5.18 -7.99
N PHE A 36 4.39 6.26 -8.78
CA PHE A 36 4.00 7.59 -8.35
C PHE A 36 2.50 7.68 -8.06
N LEU A 37 1.65 7.18 -8.96
CA LEU A 37 0.19 7.22 -8.81
C LEU A 37 -0.28 6.32 -7.65
N ALA A 38 0.26 5.10 -7.56
CA ALA A 38 -0.03 4.18 -6.47
C ALA A 38 0.42 4.76 -5.12
N SER A 39 1.60 5.37 -5.05
CA SER A 39 2.08 5.98 -3.80
C SER A 39 1.24 7.20 -3.40
N ALA A 40 0.85 8.05 -4.35
CA ALA A 40 0.01 9.21 -4.08
C ALA A 40 -1.39 8.81 -3.60
N GLY A 41 -2.02 7.84 -4.27
CA GLY A 41 -3.33 7.35 -3.85
C GLY A 41 -3.29 6.62 -2.51
N ALA A 42 -2.26 5.80 -2.27
CA ALA A 42 -2.07 5.11 -1.00
C ALA A 42 -1.83 6.12 0.13
N PHE A 43 -1.06 7.18 -0.12
CA PHE A 43 -0.84 8.26 0.84
C PHE A 43 -2.16 8.92 1.27
N ILE A 44 -3.06 9.22 0.33
CA ILE A 44 -4.39 9.80 0.64
C ILE A 44 -5.22 8.82 1.48
N ALA A 45 -5.33 7.56 1.04
CA ALA A 45 -6.13 6.54 1.72
C ALA A 45 -5.62 6.27 3.15
N VAL A 46 -4.30 6.06 3.29
CA VAL A 46 -3.66 5.82 4.59
C VAL A 46 -3.80 7.04 5.48
N SER A 47 -3.67 8.27 4.95
CA SER A 47 -3.88 9.50 5.75
C SER A 47 -5.30 9.55 6.34
N GLY A 48 -6.32 9.26 5.53
CA GLY A 48 -7.71 9.22 5.98
C GLY A 48 -7.96 8.17 7.06
N LEU A 49 -7.47 6.94 6.85
CA LEU A 49 -7.60 5.86 7.83
C LEU A 49 -6.80 6.12 9.12
N THR A 50 -5.63 6.74 9.01
CA THR A 50 -4.79 7.11 10.16
C THR A 50 -5.46 8.18 11.01
N LEU A 51 -6.04 9.21 10.36
CA LEU A 51 -6.80 10.25 11.05
C LEU A 51 -8.01 9.65 11.75
N LEU A 52 -8.76 8.78 11.08
CA LEU A 52 -9.89 8.09 11.69
C LEU A 52 -9.47 7.25 12.91
N ALA A 53 -8.38 6.47 12.79
CA ALA A 53 -7.83 5.69 13.90
C ALA A 53 -7.43 6.59 15.09
N ALA A 54 -6.81 7.74 14.81
CA ALA A 54 -6.41 8.70 15.85
C ALA A 54 -7.63 9.31 16.58
N LEU A 55 -8.67 9.70 15.83
CA LEU A 55 -9.92 10.22 16.40
C LEU A 55 -10.65 9.19 17.25
N LEU A 56 -10.59 7.91 16.86
CA LEU A 56 -11.17 6.79 17.59
C LEU A 56 -10.28 6.24 18.71
N ARG A 57 -9.10 6.84 18.95
CA ARG A 57 -8.12 6.43 19.97
C ARG A 57 -7.66 4.98 19.83
N LEU A 58 -7.30 4.59 18.60
CA LEU A 58 -6.76 3.27 18.25
C LEU A 58 -5.23 3.34 18.06
N PRO A 59 -4.42 3.41 19.13
CA PRO A 59 -3.00 3.73 19.03
C PRO A 59 -2.20 2.74 18.19
N ILE A 60 -2.56 1.45 18.12
CA ILE A 60 -1.86 0.49 17.27
C ILE A 60 -2.07 0.84 15.79
N LEU A 61 -3.32 1.11 15.38
CA LEU A 61 -3.62 1.50 14.00
C LEU A 61 -3.10 2.90 13.67
N THR A 62 -3.14 3.85 14.62
CA THR A 62 -2.57 5.18 14.42
C THR A 62 -1.06 5.12 14.24
N THR A 63 -0.34 4.37 15.08
CA THR A 63 1.11 4.23 14.96
C THR A 63 1.51 3.51 13.67
N TYR A 64 0.77 2.47 13.29
CA TYR A 64 0.92 1.82 11.98
C TYR A 64 0.74 2.84 10.84
N GLY A 65 -0.37 3.56 10.81
CA GLY A 65 -0.65 4.55 9.77
C GLY A 65 0.42 5.64 9.66
N ILE A 66 0.85 6.21 10.79
CA ILE A 66 1.95 7.17 10.84
C ILE A 66 3.24 6.56 10.29
N SER A 67 3.58 5.32 10.68
CA SER A 67 4.79 4.65 10.20
C SER A 67 4.79 4.48 8.68
N ILE A 68 3.64 4.15 8.08
CA ILE A 68 3.49 4.02 6.63
C ILE A 68 3.61 5.40 5.95
N LEU A 69 2.97 6.44 6.50
CA LEU A 69 3.01 7.79 5.93
C LEU A 69 4.41 8.40 5.95
N VAL A 70 5.12 8.29 7.09
CA VAL A 70 6.50 8.77 7.22
C VAL A 70 7.40 8.06 6.20
N PHE A 71 7.25 6.75 6.09
CA PHE A 71 8.04 5.96 5.14
C PHE A 71 7.73 6.34 3.69
N TYR A 72 6.46 6.51 3.32
CA TYR A 72 6.09 6.99 1.98
C TYR A 72 6.64 8.38 1.68
N LEU A 73 6.62 9.31 2.63
CA LEU A 73 7.18 10.65 2.45
C LEU A 73 8.68 10.58 2.14
N ILE A 74 9.43 9.80 2.93
CA ILE A 74 10.87 9.60 2.72
C ILE A 74 11.12 8.94 1.37
N SER A 75 10.37 7.88 1.05
CA SER A 75 10.52 7.11 -0.17
C SER A 75 10.18 7.94 -1.43
N LEU A 76 9.12 8.74 -1.40
CA LEU A 76 8.76 9.66 -2.48
C LEU A 76 9.78 10.79 -2.63
N ALA A 77 10.23 11.39 -1.53
CA ALA A 77 11.26 12.44 -1.57
C ALA A 77 12.58 11.91 -2.17
N ALA A 78 12.98 10.69 -1.80
CA ALA A 78 14.15 10.02 -2.35
C ALA A 78 13.95 9.65 -3.84
N PHE A 79 12.76 9.15 -4.21
CA PHE A 79 12.42 8.78 -5.58
C PHE A 79 12.50 9.97 -6.55
N ILE A 80 12.08 11.17 -6.13
CA ILE A 80 12.19 12.39 -6.95
C ILE A 80 13.64 12.67 -7.37
N ARG A 81 14.63 12.32 -6.54
CA ARG A 81 16.05 12.48 -6.85
C ARG A 81 16.65 11.27 -7.57
N LEU A 82 16.17 10.07 -7.28
CA LEU A 82 16.76 8.80 -7.70
C LEU A 82 15.84 8.03 -8.66
N LYS A 83 15.12 8.75 -9.53
CA LYS A 83 14.10 8.23 -10.47
C LYS A 83 14.54 7.00 -11.26
N LYS A 84 15.85 6.85 -11.54
CA LYS A 84 16.44 5.69 -12.23
C LYS A 84 16.26 4.35 -11.51
N TYR A 85 15.95 4.34 -10.21
CA TYR A 85 15.84 3.13 -9.39
C TYR A 85 14.37 2.81 -9.04
N ALA A 86 13.43 3.13 -9.92
CA ALA A 86 11.99 2.98 -9.67
C ALA A 86 11.59 1.59 -9.17
N GLU A 87 12.12 0.54 -9.79
CA GLU A 87 11.87 -0.85 -9.37
C GLU A 87 12.39 -1.14 -7.95
N LEU A 88 13.55 -0.61 -7.58
CA LEU A 88 14.11 -0.78 -6.23
C LEU A 88 13.25 -0.06 -5.19
N PHE A 89 12.85 1.19 -5.47
CA PHE A 89 11.93 1.93 -4.58
C PHE A 89 10.63 1.18 -4.39
N TYR A 90 10.10 0.63 -5.48
CA TYR A 90 8.91 -0.18 -5.44
C TYR A 90 9.11 -1.42 -4.55
N ALA A 91 10.16 -2.20 -4.77
CA ALA A 91 10.44 -3.41 -4.00
C ALA A 91 10.61 -3.12 -2.51
N VAL A 92 11.40 -2.09 -2.18
CA VAL A 92 11.63 -1.66 -0.79
C VAL A 92 10.34 -1.23 -0.13
N ASN A 93 9.47 -0.51 -0.86
CA ASN A 93 8.18 -0.11 -0.32
C ASN A 93 7.26 -1.29 -0.04
N GLN A 94 7.15 -2.23 -0.98
CA GLN A 94 6.29 -3.39 -0.77
C GLN A 94 6.76 -4.29 0.37
N ILE A 95 8.07 -4.51 0.47
CA ILE A 95 8.64 -5.29 1.58
C ILE A 95 8.35 -4.59 2.91
N TYR A 96 8.59 -3.29 3.00
CA TYR A 96 8.31 -2.55 4.23
C TYR A 96 6.83 -2.60 4.61
N ILE A 97 5.92 -2.37 3.65
CA ILE A 97 4.47 -2.43 3.88
C ILE A 97 4.07 -3.81 4.37
N LEU A 98 4.49 -4.88 3.69
CA LEU A 98 4.17 -6.26 4.09
C LEU A 98 4.64 -6.57 5.51
N LEU A 99 5.87 -6.21 5.87
CA LEU A 99 6.40 -6.47 7.20
C LEU A 99 5.73 -5.61 8.27
N ALA A 100 5.49 -4.33 8.01
CA ALA A 100 4.79 -3.43 8.93
C ALA A 100 3.35 -3.88 9.15
N THR A 101 2.67 -4.30 8.08
CA THR A 101 1.32 -4.88 8.11
C THR A 101 1.32 -6.16 8.94
N PHE A 102 2.23 -7.11 8.67
CA PHE A 102 2.34 -8.37 9.41
C PHE A 102 2.52 -8.14 10.91
N VAL A 103 3.49 -7.31 11.30
CA VAL A 103 3.74 -6.98 12.72
C VAL A 103 2.50 -6.35 13.35
N THR A 104 1.79 -5.49 12.63
CA THR A 104 0.58 -4.83 13.15
C THR A 104 -0.57 -5.82 13.31
N ILE A 105 -0.75 -6.76 12.39
CA ILE A 105 -1.75 -7.83 12.48
C ILE A 105 -1.50 -8.67 13.74
N LEU A 106 -0.24 -9.06 13.98
CA LEU A 106 0.10 -9.80 15.21
C LEU A 106 -0.22 -8.99 16.47
N ARG A 107 0.12 -7.69 16.49
CA ARG A 107 -0.16 -6.80 17.63
C ARG A 107 -1.65 -6.58 17.89
N LEU A 108 -2.49 -6.68 16.87
CA LEU A 108 -3.94 -6.52 17.00
C LEU A 108 -4.66 -7.81 17.44
N GLY A 109 -3.96 -8.95 17.44
CA GLY A 109 -4.53 -10.24 17.83
C GLY A 109 -4.81 -11.18 16.66
N GLY A 110 -4.18 -10.95 15.50
CA GLY A 110 -4.25 -11.83 14.33
C GLY A 110 -5.25 -11.37 13.27
N LEU A 111 -5.42 -12.23 12.25
CA LEU A 111 -6.19 -11.97 11.03
C LEU A 111 -7.61 -11.50 11.31
N LEU A 112 -8.30 -12.15 12.24
CA LEU A 112 -9.71 -11.89 12.54
C LEU A 112 -9.95 -10.52 13.20
N TYR A 113 -8.91 -9.96 13.83
CA TYR A 113 -8.94 -8.69 14.57
C TYR A 113 -8.02 -7.64 13.94
N SER A 114 -7.74 -7.75 12.63
CA SER A 114 -6.75 -6.92 11.95
C SER A 114 -7.28 -5.62 11.37
N GLY A 115 -8.59 -5.34 11.44
CA GLY A 115 -9.21 -4.21 10.73
C GLY A 115 -9.12 -4.34 9.20
N GLY A 116 -8.91 -5.55 8.67
CA GLY A 116 -8.77 -5.78 7.23
C GLY A 116 -7.39 -5.43 6.67
N LEU A 117 -6.38 -5.30 7.53
CA LEU A 117 -5.01 -5.06 7.10
C LEU A 117 -4.45 -6.16 6.18
N LEU A 118 -5.01 -7.37 6.21
CA LEU A 118 -4.68 -8.43 5.25
C LEU A 118 -4.83 -7.96 3.79
N PHE A 119 -5.84 -7.14 3.50
CA PHE A 119 -6.08 -6.62 2.16
C PHE A 119 -4.98 -5.64 1.74
N VAL A 120 -4.42 -4.90 2.70
CA VAL A 120 -3.28 -4.00 2.44
C VAL A 120 -2.05 -4.81 2.00
N GLY A 121 -1.80 -5.95 2.65
CA GLY A 121 -0.77 -6.89 2.21
C GLY A 121 -1.07 -7.47 0.83
N LEU A 122 -2.33 -7.81 0.55
CA LEU A 122 -2.74 -8.31 -0.76
C LEU A 122 -2.52 -7.27 -1.87
N THR A 123 -2.77 -5.98 -1.62
CA THR A 123 -2.49 -4.93 -2.61
C THR A 123 -1.01 -4.87 -2.99
N ALA A 124 -0.08 -5.16 -2.07
CA ALA A 124 1.34 -5.24 -2.42
C ALA A 124 1.59 -6.28 -3.50
N VAL A 125 0.96 -7.45 -3.38
CA VAL A 125 1.04 -8.54 -4.35
C VAL A 125 0.43 -8.12 -5.68
N ILE A 126 -0.80 -7.59 -5.68
CA ILE A 126 -1.52 -7.21 -6.91
C ILE A 126 -0.70 -6.19 -7.71
N PHE A 127 -0.21 -5.12 -7.07
CA PHE A 127 0.60 -4.14 -7.79
C PHE A 127 1.95 -4.72 -8.22
N SER A 128 2.51 -5.70 -7.51
CA SER A 128 3.80 -6.30 -7.92
C SER A 128 3.68 -7.12 -9.20
N VAL A 129 2.48 -7.65 -9.50
CA VAL A 129 2.17 -8.34 -10.77
C VAL A 129 2.10 -7.36 -11.93
N ALA A 130 1.74 -6.11 -11.68
CA ALA A 130 1.75 -5.05 -12.69
C ALA A 130 3.17 -4.63 -13.11
N LEU A 131 4.21 -5.08 -12.41
CA LEU A 131 5.60 -4.82 -12.79
C LEU A 131 6.12 -5.85 -13.78
N THR A 132 7.00 -5.42 -14.68
CA THR A 132 7.70 -6.29 -15.62
C THR A 132 8.76 -7.18 -14.94
N ASN A 133 9.14 -6.87 -13.69
CA ASN A 133 10.21 -7.57 -12.97
C ASN A 133 9.70 -8.77 -12.16
N TYR A 134 9.80 -9.96 -12.77
CA TYR A 134 9.36 -11.23 -12.15
C TYR A 134 9.99 -11.52 -10.77
N ARG A 135 11.22 -11.05 -10.52
CA ARG A 135 11.91 -11.32 -9.25
C ARG A 135 11.25 -10.57 -8.10
N ILE A 136 10.87 -9.31 -8.34
CA ILE A 136 10.18 -8.48 -7.35
C ILE A 136 8.80 -9.07 -7.07
N THR A 137 8.07 -9.47 -8.12
CA THR A 137 6.77 -10.13 -7.99
C THR A 137 6.89 -11.41 -7.16
N LEU A 138 7.85 -12.28 -7.49
CA LEU A 138 8.06 -13.55 -6.78
C LEU A 138 8.38 -13.31 -5.29
N VAL A 139 9.32 -12.40 -4.99
CA VAL A 139 9.66 -12.05 -3.60
C VAL A 139 8.45 -11.54 -2.84
N THR A 140 7.66 -10.65 -3.46
CA THR A 140 6.47 -10.06 -2.82
C THR A 140 5.38 -11.11 -2.56
N VAL A 141 5.13 -12.00 -3.53
CA VAL A 141 4.17 -13.11 -3.41
C VAL A 141 4.59 -14.08 -2.31
N VAL A 142 5.86 -14.52 -2.34
CA VAL A 142 6.38 -15.46 -1.33
C VAL A 142 6.33 -14.83 0.06
N LEU A 143 6.78 -13.57 0.19
CA LEU A 143 6.75 -12.87 1.46
C LEU A 143 5.32 -12.77 2.00
N TYR A 144 4.36 -12.30 1.20
CA TYR A 144 2.96 -12.21 1.61
C TYR A 144 2.37 -13.57 2.00
N ALA A 145 2.63 -14.62 1.21
CA ALA A 145 2.15 -15.96 1.52
C ALA A 145 2.73 -16.48 2.84
N THR A 146 4.02 -16.25 3.08
CA THR A 146 4.66 -16.66 4.35
C THR A 146 4.13 -15.90 5.55
N THR A 147 3.91 -14.58 5.44
CA THR A 147 3.33 -13.79 6.53
C THR A 147 1.89 -14.21 6.82
N LEU A 148 1.10 -14.46 5.76
CA LEU A 148 -0.30 -14.91 5.90
C LEU A 148 -0.40 -16.29 6.57
N LEU A 149 0.46 -17.24 6.17
CA LEU A 149 0.53 -18.55 6.80
C LEU A 149 0.97 -18.44 8.27
N ALA A 150 1.98 -17.61 8.54
CA ALA A 150 2.44 -17.36 9.90
C ALA A 150 1.33 -16.76 10.77
N GLU A 151 0.58 -15.78 10.27
CA GLU A 151 -0.56 -15.19 10.98
C GLU A 151 -1.65 -16.23 11.28
N GLY A 152 -1.96 -17.10 10.30
CA GLY A 152 -2.94 -18.18 10.48
C GLY A 152 -2.51 -19.21 11.52
N ILE A 153 -1.23 -19.60 11.52
CA ILE A 153 -0.66 -20.54 12.50
C ILE A 153 -0.61 -19.91 13.91
N LEU A 154 -0.27 -18.62 13.99
CA LEU A 154 -0.17 -17.89 15.26
C LEU A 154 -1.54 -17.48 15.82
N GLN A 155 -2.60 -17.42 15.00
CA GLN A 155 -3.94 -16.98 15.40
C GLN A 155 -4.46 -17.51 16.76
N PRO A 156 -4.38 -18.82 17.10
CA PRO A 156 -4.85 -19.32 18.39
C PRO A 156 -3.99 -18.87 19.58
N LEU A 157 -2.77 -18.39 19.34
CA LEU A 157 -1.84 -17.93 20.37
C LEU A 157 -1.95 -16.42 20.64
N LEU A 158 -2.69 -15.68 19.81
CA LEU A 158 -2.75 -14.23 19.85
C LEU A 158 -3.96 -13.75 20.66
N THR A 159 -3.74 -12.76 21.52
CA THR A 159 -4.79 -12.09 22.29
C THR A 159 -5.28 -10.85 21.54
N PRO A 160 -6.60 -10.71 21.28
CA PRO A 160 -7.17 -9.53 20.64
C PRO A 160 -6.85 -8.24 21.41
N ALA A 161 -6.42 -7.20 20.68
CA ALA A 161 -6.18 -5.90 21.28
C ALA A 161 -7.50 -5.26 21.73
N ALA A 162 -7.56 -4.82 22.99
CA ALA A 162 -8.79 -4.28 23.58
C ALA A 162 -9.32 -3.01 22.90
N GLU A 163 -8.45 -2.25 22.24
CA GLU A 163 -8.83 -1.03 21.51
C GLU A 163 -9.72 -1.32 20.29
N LEU A 164 -9.57 -2.48 19.65
CA LEU A 164 -10.28 -2.81 18.43
C LEU A 164 -11.50 -3.70 18.70
N THR A 165 -12.60 -3.07 19.10
CA THR A 165 -13.87 -3.77 19.28
C THR A 165 -14.36 -4.44 17.98
N PRO A 166 -15.23 -5.48 18.03
CA PRO A 166 -15.74 -6.14 16.83
C PRO A 166 -16.41 -5.19 15.83
N LYS A 167 -17.12 -4.17 16.33
CA LYS A 167 -17.75 -3.14 15.50
C LYS A 167 -16.71 -2.28 14.77
N LEU A 168 -15.66 -1.84 15.48
CA LEU A 168 -14.59 -1.04 14.89
C LEU A 168 -13.78 -1.87 13.89
N ASN A 169 -13.47 -3.12 14.22
CA ASN A 169 -12.83 -4.07 13.32
C ASN A 169 -13.59 -4.17 11.99
N LEU A 170 -14.91 -4.37 12.04
CA LEU A 170 -15.75 -4.44 10.84
C LEU A 170 -15.72 -3.12 10.03
N ILE A 171 -15.79 -1.97 10.68
CA ILE A 171 -15.71 -0.66 10.00
C ILE A 171 -14.38 -0.56 9.23
N PHE A 172 -13.25 -0.86 9.87
CA PHE A 172 -11.95 -0.81 9.21
C PHE A 172 -11.82 -1.85 8.09
N VAL A 173 -12.37 -3.05 8.26
CA VAL A 173 -12.43 -4.08 7.21
C VAL A 173 -13.16 -3.55 5.98
N VAL A 174 -14.35 -2.97 6.16
CA VAL A 174 -15.17 -2.43 5.06
C VAL A 174 -14.48 -1.27 4.38
N LEU A 175 -13.91 -0.33 5.15
CA LEU A 175 -13.18 0.80 4.58
C LEU A 175 -11.96 0.33 3.80
N ASN A 176 -11.18 -0.62 4.33
CA ASN A 176 -10.03 -1.19 3.64
C ASN A 176 -10.43 -1.87 2.33
N ALA A 177 -11.44 -2.74 2.36
CA ALA A 177 -11.96 -3.38 1.16
C ALA A 177 -12.45 -2.36 0.11
N PHE A 178 -13.14 -1.31 0.55
CA PHE A 178 -13.68 -0.28 -0.34
C PHE A 178 -12.58 0.49 -1.08
N TRP A 179 -11.58 1.04 -0.35
CA TRP A 179 -10.55 1.84 -1.02
C TRP A 179 -9.64 0.98 -1.90
N ILE A 180 -9.33 -0.25 -1.48
CA ILE A 180 -8.53 -1.21 -2.26
C ILE A 180 -9.23 -1.58 -3.56
N SER A 181 -10.55 -1.78 -3.53
CA SER A 181 -11.34 -2.03 -4.74
C SER A 181 -11.22 -0.88 -5.74
N GLY A 182 -11.24 0.37 -5.26
CA GLY A 182 -10.98 1.54 -6.10
C GLY A 182 -9.52 1.61 -6.59
N PHE A 183 -8.57 1.15 -5.77
CA PHE A 183 -7.15 1.16 -6.07
C PHE A 183 -6.74 0.22 -7.21
N ILE A 184 -7.40 -0.93 -7.30
CA ILE A 184 -7.16 -1.91 -8.38
C ILE A 184 -7.44 -1.32 -9.77
N LEU A 185 -8.35 -0.33 -9.88
CA LEU A 185 -8.63 0.34 -11.15
C LEU A 185 -7.41 1.10 -11.71
N LEU A 186 -6.41 1.44 -10.88
CA LEU A 186 -5.17 2.08 -11.34
C LEU A 186 -4.26 1.14 -12.13
N ILE A 187 -4.45 -0.17 -12.00
CA ILE A 187 -3.65 -1.19 -12.69
C ILE A 187 -4.25 -1.53 -14.07
N ILE A 188 -5.55 -1.29 -14.25
CA ILE A 188 -6.28 -1.60 -15.48
C ILE A 188 -6.03 -0.47 -16.48
N HIS A 189 -5.13 -0.72 -17.43
CA HIS A 189 -4.84 0.13 -18.59
C HIS A 189 -4.91 -0.69 -19.87
#